data_AF-A0A931AAH7-F1
#
_entry.id   AF-A0A931AAH7-F1
#
_cell.length_a   1.000
_cell.length_b   1.000
_cell.length_c   1.000
_cell.angle_alpha   90.00
_cell.angle_beta   90.00
_cell.angle_gamma   90.00
#
_symmetry.space_group_name_H-M   'P 1'
#
loop_
_entity.id
_entity.type
_entity.pdbx_description
1 polymer ?
#
loop_
_entity_poly.entity_id
_entity_poly.type
_entity_poly.pdbx_seq_one_letter_code
_entity_poly.pdbx_strand_id
1 'polypeptide(L)'
;MAGRGPAEVLVAGVPVGPGSKVRLRPRSQADIFDLVLDGRVAIVESVEQDDEGAFHVAVTLDDDPGRDLGEARLPGHRFFYSAEEIEPLGERDGRPAGGRVLVAGIGNVFLGDDGFGVEVARRLADQTPVPGVDVVDFGIRGMDLAYALQRDYVAVVFVDAAPRGHAPGTLTVLEPEPPDDDGALVETHGMDPVRVLRLARQLGRVPALVRVVCCEPATVDEALFELSGPVRAMIDEATNLVKSLVMDMITESGRPSSGDRLPR
;
A
#
# COMPACT_ATOMS: atom_id res chain seq x y z
N MET A 1 16.36 28.80 -19.31
CA MET A 1 15.81 27.49 -19.74
C MET A 1 15.72 26.67 -18.46
N ALA A 2 14.53 26.46 -17.89
CA ALA A 2 14.40 25.81 -16.59
C ALA A 2 15.02 24.40 -16.60
N GLY A 3 15.92 24.15 -15.64
CA GLY A 3 16.57 22.87 -15.42
C GLY A 3 15.70 21.94 -14.58
N ARG A 4 16.00 20.64 -14.62
CA ARG A 4 15.37 19.67 -13.71
C ARG A 4 15.81 20.00 -12.28
N GLY A 5 14.85 20.37 -11.44
CA GLY A 5 15.08 20.66 -10.03
C GLY A 5 15.29 19.40 -9.18
N PRO A 6 15.35 19.53 -7.85
CA PRO A 6 15.44 18.39 -6.93
C PRO A 6 14.21 17.48 -7.06
N ALA A 7 14.31 16.23 -6.57
CA ALA A 7 13.18 15.31 -6.60
C ALA A 7 11.97 15.82 -5.78
N GLU A 8 12.24 16.58 -4.72
CA GLU A 8 11.23 17.12 -3.80
C GLU A 8 11.64 18.52 -3.32
N VAL A 9 10.65 19.33 -2.92
CA VAL A 9 10.82 20.66 -2.28
C VAL A 9 10.00 20.73 -0.99
N LEU A 10 10.49 21.45 0.01
CA LEU A 10 9.74 21.66 1.26
C LEU A 10 8.71 22.77 1.10
N VAL A 11 7.44 22.44 1.30
CA VAL A 11 6.29 23.35 1.26
C VAL A 11 5.65 23.35 2.63
N ALA A 12 5.66 24.49 3.34
CA ALA A 12 5.17 24.59 4.71
C ALA A 12 5.75 23.51 5.67
N GLY A 13 6.99 23.07 5.42
CA GLY A 13 7.67 22.00 6.18
C GLY A 13 7.37 20.57 5.71
N VAL A 14 6.53 20.38 4.68
CA VAL A 14 6.19 19.08 4.11
C VAL A 14 6.96 18.86 2.80
N PRO A 15 7.64 17.71 2.60
CA PRO A 15 8.26 17.39 1.32
C PRO A 15 7.20 17.12 0.24
N VAL A 16 7.29 17.85 -0.85
CA VAL A 16 6.38 17.81 -2.01
C VAL A 16 7.19 17.48 -3.26
N GLY A 17 6.77 16.44 -3.98
CA GLY A 17 7.38 15.99 -5.22
C GLY A 17 6.37 15.30 -6.15
N PRO A 18 6.81 14.71 -7.28
CA PRO A 18 5.93 14.05 -8.25
C PRO A 18 4.91 13.11 -7.60
N GLY A 19 3.64 13.25 -7.95
CA GLY A 19 2.49 12.52 -7.41
C GLY A 19 1.86 13.13 -6.15
N SER A 20 2.43 14.18 -5.56
CA SER A 20 1.84 14.83 -4.37
C SER A 20 0.59 15.62 -4.74
N LYS A 21 -0.45 15.58 -3.90
CA LYS A 21 -1.61 16.48 -4.05
C LYS A 21 -1.38 17.79 -3.31
N VAL A 22 -1.69 18.89 -3.97
CA VAL A 22 -1.56 20.24 -3.42
C VAL A 22 -2.83 21.04 -3.71
N ARG A 23 -3.13 22.00 -2.86
CA ARG A 23 -4.15 23.01 -3.09
C ARG A 23 -3.47 24.26 -3.59
N LEU A 24 -3.94 24.77 -4.72
CA LEU A 24 -3.41 25.98 -5.31
C LEU A 24 -3.89 27.19 -4.52
N ARG A 25 -2.96 28.08 -4.19
CA ARG A 25 -3.16 29.38 -3.53
C ARG A 25 -2.36 30.45 -4.28
N PRO A 26 -2.75 30.78 -5.52
CA PRO A 26 -2.05 31.81 -6.30
C PRO A 26 -2.00 33.11 -5.50
N ARG A 27 -0.81 33.70 -5.31
CA ARG A 27 -0.67 34.96 -4.55
C ARG A 27 -0.77 36.18 -5.44
N SER A 28 -0.44 36.02 -6.71
CA SER A 28 -0.65 37.01 -7.75
C SER A 28 -2.06 36.84 -8.32
N GLN A 29 -2.93 37.83 -8.18
CA GLN A 29 -4.22 37.88 -8.91
C GLN A 29 -4.05 38.48 -10.31
N ALA A 30 -2.94 38.16 -10.99
CA ALA A 30 -2.58 38.83 -12.24
C ALA A 30 -3.45 38.38 -13.42
N ASP A 31 -3.93 37.13 -13.43
CA ASP A 31 -4.71 36.58 -14.54
C ASP A 31 -6.05 35.95 -14.10
N ILE A 32 -7.03 35.93 -15.01
CA ILE A 32 -8.37 35.34 -14.79
C ILE A 32 -8.27 33.87 -14.37
N PHE A 33 -7.24 33.17 -14.83
CA PHE A 33 -7.00 31.77 -14.47
C PHE A 33 -6.67 31.59 -12.99
N ASP A 34 -5.93 32.51 -12.36
CA ASP A 34 -5.59 32.41 -10.93
C ASP A 34 -6.83 32.45 -10.04
N LEU A 35 -7.81 33.27 -10.41
CA LEU A 35 -9.09 33.36 -9.69
C LEU A 35 -9.91 32.05 -9.81
N VAL A 36 -9.81 31.35 -10.94
CA VAL A 36 -10.51 30.08 -11.19
C VAL A 36 -9.79 28.90 -10.54
N LEU A 37 -8.47 29.01 -10.36
CA LEU A 37 -7.62 27.95 -9.84
C LEU A 37 -7.39 28.03 -8.32
N ASP A 38 -7.65 29.17 -7.68
CA ASP A 38 -7.59 29.28 -6.21
C ASP A 38 -8.48 28.24 -5.52
N GLY A 39 -7.89 27.52 -4.57
CA GLY A 39 -8.54 26.46 -3.82
C GLY A 39 -8.68 25.12 -4.55
N ARG A 40 -8.34 25.03 -5.85
CA ARG A 40 -8.40 23.78 -6.62
C ARG A 40 -7.31 22.81 -6.18
N VAL A 41 -7.60 21.52 -6.33
CA VAL A 41 -6.67 20.42 -6.08
C VAL A 41 -5.90 20.10 -7.34
N ALA A 42 -4.59 19.94 -7.21
CA ALA A 42 -3.68 19.62 -8.30
C ALA A 42 -2.69 18.53 -7.87
N ILE A 43 -2.19 17.77 -8.84
CA ILE A 43 -1.16 16.75 -8.67
C ILE A 43 0.17 17.32 -9.17
N VAL A 44 1.23 17.14 -8.38
CA VAL A 44 2.58 17.55 -8.76
C VAL A 44 3.14 16.60 -9.81
N GLU A 45 3.62 17.14 -10.92
CA GLU A 45 4.31 16.40 -11.99
C GLU A 45 5.83 16.42 -11.76
N SER A 46 6.38 17.59 -11.45
CA SER A 46 7.82 17.78 -11.29
C SER A 46 8.15 19.05 -10.52
N VAL A 47 9.36 19.10 -9.96
CA VAL A 47 9.99 20.32 -9.45
C VAL A 47 11.00 20.80 -10.48
N GLU A 48 10.83 22.03 -10.95
CA GLU A 48 11.71 22.68 -11.91
C GLU A 48 12.49 23.79 -11.21
N GLN A 49 13.70 24.06 -11.70
CA GLN A 49 14.54 25.15 -11.20
C GLN A 49 14.77 26.16 -12.33
N ASP A 50 14.50 27.43 -12.09
CA ASP A 50 14.78 28.47 -13.08
C ASP A 50 16.27 28.86 -13.09
N ASP A 51 16.63 29.76 -14.03
CA ASP A 51 18.01 30.21 -14.21
C ASP A 51 18.52 31.08 -13.02
N GLU A 52 17.61 31.55 -12.16
CA GLU A 52 17.89 32.33 -10.95
C GLU A 52 18.01 31.45 -9.70
N GLY A 53 17.75 30.14 -9.85
CA GLY A 53 17.85 29.13 -8.81
C GLY A 53 16.59 28.91 -8.00
N ALA A 54 15.46 29.58 -8.33
CA ALA A 54 14.19 29.41 -7.64
C ALA A 54 13.45 28.15 -8.13
N PHE A 55 12.82 27.46 -7.18
CA PHE A 55 12.09 26.22 -7.44
C PHE A 55 10.62 26.49 -7.72
N HIS A 56 10.14 25.93 -8.83
CA HIS A 56 8.74 25.96 -9.25
C HIS A 56 8.20 24.54 -9.31
N VAL A 57 6.97 24.36 -8.83
CA VAL A 57 6.27 23.09 -8.84
C VAL A 57 5.33 23.08 -10.03
N ALA A 58 5.57 22.15 -10.98
CA ALA A 58 4.70 21.92 -12.12
C ALA A 58 3.55 20.99 -11.69
N VAL A 59 2.31 21.37 -11.98
CA VAL A 59 1.11 20.66 -11.55
C VAL A 59 0.08 20.49 -12.67
N THR A 60 -0.74 19.44 -12.55
CA THR A 60 -1.95 19.19 -13.35
C THR A 60 -3.18 19.16 -12.43
N LEU A 61 -4.35 19.57 -12.90
CA LEU A 61 -5.56 19.57 -12.05
C LEU A 61 -6.10 18.15 -11.87
N ASP A 62 -6.51 17.79 -10.66
CA ASP A 62 -7.01 16.44 -10.32
C ASP A 62 -8.26 16.06 -11.15
N ASP A 63 -9.09 17.05 -11.49
CA ASP A 63 -10.32 16.88 -12.28
C ASP A 63 -10.14 17.15 -13.80
N ASP A 64 -8.92 17.31 -14.34
CA ASP A 64 -8.74 17.60 -15.77
C ASP A 64 -9.05 16.34 -16.62
N PRO A 65 -10.12 16.34 -17.46
CA PRO A 65 -10.42 15.22 -18.35
C PRO A 65 -9.33 14.96 -19.41
N GLY A 66 -8.36 15.87 -19.56
CA GLY A 66 -7.17 15.73 -20.40
C GLY A 66 -5.95 15.11 -19.71
N ARG A 67 -6.08 14.49 -18.53
CA ARG A 67 -4.94 13.89 -17.78
C ARG A 67 -4.08 12.93 -18.63
N ASP A 68 -4.71 12.11 -19.46
CA ASP A 68 -4.02 11.19 -20.38
C ASP A 68 -3.20 11.92 -21.48
N LEU A 69 -3.49 13.19 -21.73
CA LEU A 69 -2.74 14.06 -22.65
C LEU A 69 -1.56 14.78 -21.95
N GLY A 70 -1.58 14.88 -20.62
CA GLY A 70 -0.48 15.39 -19.79
C GLY A 70 0.75 14.47 -19.83
N GLU A 71 0.54 13.15 -19.77
CA GLU A 71 1.60 12.14 -19.94
C GLU A 71 2.28 12.24 -21.32
N ALA A 72 1.55 12.72 -22.34
CA ALA A 72 2.03 12.91 -23.70
C ALA A 72 2.83 14.22 -23.94
N ARG A 73 3.03 15.05 -22.91
CA ARG A 73 3.79 16.33 -22.94
C ARG A 73 3.25 17.38 -23.93
N LEU A 74 1.95 17.41 -24.20
CA LEU A 74 1.35 18.43 -25.06
C LEU A 74 1.18 19.77 -24.30
N PRO A 75 1.52 20.93 -24.91
CA PRO A 75 1.49 22.23 -24.22
C PRO A 75 0.05 22.73 -23.99
N GLY A 76 -0.28 23.08 -22.73
CA GLY A 76 -1.57 23.69 -22.35
C GLY A 76 -2.15 23.25 -21.00
N HIS A 77 -1.62 22.20 -20.37
CA HIS A 77 -2.23 21.56 -19.19
C HIS A 77 -1.35 21.55 -17.92
N ARG A 78 -0.16 22.16 -17.97
CA ARG A 78 0.76 22.27 -16.83
C ARG A 78 0.77 23.70 -16.32
N PHE A 79 0.48 23.86 -15.04
CA PHE A 79 0.58 25.12 -14.32
C PHE A 79 1.82 25.10 -13.42
N PHE A 80 2.43 26.26 -13.20
CA PHE A 80 3.66 26.38 -12.44
C PHE A 80 3.43 27.31 -11.27
N TYR A 81 3.72 26.84 -10.06
CA TYR A 81 3.54 27.60 -8.83
C TYR A 81 4.81 27.58 -7.99
N SER A 82 5.10 28.67 -7.30
CA SER A 82 6.14 28.66 -6.27
C SER A 82 5.69 27.81 -5.07
N ALA A 83 6.65 27.34 -4.26
CA ALA A 83 6.34 26.63 -3.00
C ALA A 83 5.50 27.46 -2.01
N GLU A 84 5.42 28.77 -2.20
CA GLU A 84 4.64 29.67 -1.36
C GLU A 84 3.18 29.83 -1.80
N GLU A 85 2.86 29.40 -3.02
CA GLU A 85 1.55 29.51 -3.68
C GLU A 85 0.81 28.18 -3.73
N ILE A 86 1.32 27.19 -3.01
CA ILE A 86 0.70 25.88 -2.86
C ILE A 86 0.63 25.52 -1.40
N GLU A 87 -0.51 24.99 -1.00
CA GLU A 87 -0.70 24.36 0.29
C GLU A 87 -0.61 22.85 0.08
N PRO A 88 0.25 22.13 0.81
CA PRO A 88 0.24 20.68 0.75
C PRO A 88 -1.10 20.25 1.33
N LEU A 89 -1.91 19.60 0.51
CA LEU A 89 -3.01 18.81 1.02
C LEU A 89 -2.32 17.63 1.67
N GLY A 90 -2.55 17.43 2.96
CA GLY A 90 -2.01 16.31 3.74
C GLY A 90 -2.58 14.97 3.28
N GLU A 91 -2.41 14.69 1.99
CA GLU A 91 -2.96 13.62 1.18
C GLU A 91 -1.91 13.31 0.09
N ARG A 92 -0.75 12.77 0.51
CA ARG A 92 -0.39 11.50 -0.13
C ARG A 92 -1.49 10.56 0.31
N ASP A 93 -2.40 10.14 -0.56
CA ASP A 93 -3.45 9.13 -0.30
C ASP A 93 -3.17 8.29 0.97
N GLY A 94 -3.60 8.76 2.15
CA GLY A 94 -3.31 8.14 3.44
C GLY A 94 -1.94 7.48 3.65
N ARG A 95 -0.82 7.96 3.07
CA ARG A 95 0.49 7.31 3.27
C ARG A 95 1.23 7.92 4.45
N PRO A 96 1.40 7.20 5.58
CA PRO A 96 2.44 7.56 6.53
C PRO A 96 3.81 7.62 5.82
N ALA A 97 4.77 8.32 6.42
CA ALA A 97 6.14 8.40 5.92
C ALA A 97 6.86 7.02 5.88
N GLY A 98 6.27 5.99 6.47
CA GLY A 98 6.54 4.57 6.19
C GLY A 98 5.42 4.03 5.29
N GLY A 99 5.76 3.31 4.22
CA GLY A 99 4.77 2.94 3.20
C GLY A 99 3.61 2.07 3.71
N ARG A 100 2.67 1.76 2.81
CA ARG A 100 1.42 1.08 3.20
C ARG A 100 1.64 -0.36 3.61
N VAL A 101 0.83 -0.86 4.54
CA VAL A 101 0.79 -2.28 4.94
C VAL A 101 -0.50 -2.90 4.44
N LEU A 102 -0.40 -4.05 3.77
CA LEU A 102 -1.57 -4.86 3.39
C LEU A 102 -1.81 -5.94 4.44
N VAL A 103 -3.04 -6.06 4.93
CA VAL A 103 -3.53 -7.25 5.63
C VAL A 103 -4.44 -8.02 4.68
N ALA A 104 -4.04 -9.22 4.31
CA ALA A 104 -4.73 -10.06 3.34
C ALA A 104 -5.33 -11.29 4.03
N GLY A 105 -6.67 -11.30 4.18
CA GLY A 105 -7.40 -12.48 4.63
C GLY A 105 -7.55 -13.49 3.50
N ILE A 106 -7.01 -14.69 3.70
CA ILE A 106 -7.03 -15.80 2.76
C ILE A 106 -7.88 -16.92 3.34
N GLY A 107 -8.56 -17.67 2.47
CA GLY A 107 -9.27 -18.86 2.88
C GLY A 107 -10.60 -19.10 2.16
N ASN A 108 -11.08 -20.33 2.19
CA ASN A 108 -12.37 -20.71 1.67
C ASN A 108 -13.41 -20.82 2.80
N VAL A 109 -14.33 -19.85 2.86
CA VAL A 109 -15.43 -19.84 3.85
C VAL A 109 -16.37 -21.05 3.73
N PHE A 110 -16.33 -21.79 2.62
CA PHE A 110 -17.12 -23.00 2.43
C PHE A 110 -16.44 -24.27 2.99
N LEU A 111 -15.18 -24.18 3.44
CA LEU A 111 -14.39 -25.31 3.96
C LEU A 111 -14.06 -25.15 5.45
N GLY A 112 -15.05 -24.78 6.24
CA GLY A 112 -14.98 -24.72 7.71
C GLY A 112 -13.86 -23.82 8.19
N ASP A 113 -12.87 -24.42 8.88
CA ASP A 113 -11.73 -23.71 9.47
C ASP A 113 -10.85 -22.99 8.44
N ASP A 114 -10.89 -23.39 7.16
CA ASP A 114 -10.22 -22.67 6.07
C ASP A 114 -10.76 -21.23 5.90
N GLY A 115 -11.98 -20.95 6.39
CA GLY A 115 -12.54 -19.60 6.41
C GLY A 115 -11.92 -18.64 7.44
N PHE A 116 -10.95 -19.09 8.26
CA PHE A 116 -10.38 -18.32 9.36
C PHE A 116 -9.83 -16.95 8.92
N GLY A 117 -8.99 -16.92 7.88
CA GLY A 117 -8.35 -15.68 7.44
C GLY A 117 -9.36 -14.65 6.92
N VAL A 118 -10.42 -15.11 6.26
CA VAL A 118 -11.55 -14.28 5.84
C VAL A 118 -12.29 -13.68 7.04
N GLU A 119 -12.57 -14.48 8.07
CA GLU A 119 -13.28 -14.00 9.26
C GLU A 119 -12.44 -12.98 10.05
N VAL A 120 -11.12 -13.18 10.15
CA VAL A 120 -10.21 -12.19 10.76
C VAL A 120 -10.18 -10.89 9.97
N ALA A 121 -10.09 -10.95 8.63
CA ALA A 121 -10.11 -9.76 7.79
C ALA A 121 -11.41 -8.97 7.92
N ARG A 122 -12.56 -9.66 7.96
CA ARG A 122 -13.88 -9.03 8.22
C ARG A 122 -13.92 -8.39 9.60
N ARG A 123 -13.48 -9.10 10.64
CA ARG A 123 -13.41 -8.58 12.01
C ARG A 123 -12.55 -7.33 12.10
N LEU A 124 -11.43 -7.26 11.38
CA LEU A 124 -10.57 -6.08 11.31
C LEU A 124 -11.22 -4.93 10.53
N ALA A 125 -11.92 -5.23 9.43
CA ALA A 125 -12.61 -4.22 8.62
C ALA A 125 -13.80 -3.55 9.34
N ASP A 126 -14.45 -4.25 10.26
CA ASP A 126 -15.55 -3.71 11.09
C ASP A 126 -15.07 -2.77 12.21
N GLN A 127 -13.76 -2.61 12.39
CA GLN A 127 -13.16 -1.78 13.44
C GLN A 127 -12.68 -0.44 12.89
N THR A 128 -12.26 0.46 13.79
CA THR A 128 -11.71 1.76 13.39
C THR A 128 -10.50 1.56 12.46
N PRO A 129 -10.51 2.12 11.24
CA PRO A 129 -9.41 1.97 10.29
C PRO A 129 -8.11 2.51 10.87
N VAL A 130 -7.01 1.79 10.62
CA VAL A 130 -5.66 2.24 10.95
C VAL A 130 -5.09 2.98 9.73
N PRO A 131 -4.68 4.26 9.86
CA PRO A 131 -4.07 4.98 8.74
C PRO A 131 -2.84 4.25 8.18
N GLY A 132 -2.76 4.15 6.85
CA GLY A 132 -1.67 3.45 6.16
C GLY A 132 -1.79 1.92 6.10
N VAL A 133 -2.92 1.36 6.53
CA VAL A 133 -3.18 -0.08 6.54
C VAL A 133 -4.43 -0.38 5.71
N ASP A 134 -4.26 -1.21 4.69
CA ASP A 134 -5.36 -1.72 3.89
C ASP A 134 -5.70 -3.14 4.35
N VAL A 135 -6.95 -3.40 4.75
CA VAL A 135 -7.44 -4.73 5.14
C VAL A 135 -8.36 -5.25 4.05
N VAL A 136 -8.07 -6.43 3.49
CA VAL A 136 -8.82 -6.97 2.36
C VAL A 136 -9.07 -8.47 2.54
N ASP A 137 -10.34 -8.86 2.40
CA ASP A 137 -10.78 -10.25 2.23
C ASP A 137 -10.50 -10.68 0.78
N PHE A 138 -9.48 -11.51 0.58
CA PHE A 138 -9.19 -12.11 -0.72
C PHE A 138 -9.89 -13.44 -0.91
N GLY A 139 -10.29 -14.12 0.16
CA GLY A 139 -10.91 -15.45 0.10
C GLY A 139 -10.05 -16.40 -0.73
N ILE A 140 -10.58 -16.82 -1.89
CA ILE A 140 -9.88 -17.68 -2.85
C ILE A 140 -9.32 -16.97 -4.10
N ARG A 141 -9.20 -15.64 -4.06
CA ARG A 141 -8.83 -14.81 -5.22
C ARG A 141 -7.32 -14.58 -5.33
N GLY A 142 -6.56 -15.65 -5.52
CA GLY A 142 -5.09 -15.61 -5.53
C GLY A 142 -4.48 -14.68 -6.59
N MET A 143 -5.14 -14.54 -7.75
CA MET A 143 -4.71 -13.60 -8.80
C MET A 143 -4.92 -12.14 -8.40
N ASP A 144 -6.08 -11.81 -7.81
CA ASP A 144 -6.36 -10.45 -7.31
C ASP A 144 -5.35 -10.06 -6.23
N LEU A 145 -4.97 -11.01 -5.38
CA LEU A 145 -3.93 -10.82 -4.38
C LEU A 145 -2.55 -10.57 -5.01
N ALA A 146 -2.17 -11.37 -6.01
CA ALA A 146 -0.90 -11.16 -6.72
C ALA A 146 -0.81 -9.76 -7.37
N TYR A 147 -1.91 -9.27 -7.94
CA TYR A 147 -2.00 -7.89 -8.46
C TYR A 147 -2.03 -6.84 -7.35
N ALA A 148 -2.69 -7.10 -6.22
CA ALA A 148 -2.68 -6.20 -5.08
C ALA A 148 -1.25 -6.00 -4.52
N LEU A 149 -0.43 -7.06 -4.50
CA LEU A 149 0.98 -6.99 -4.12
C LEU A 149 1.83 -6.14 -5.08
N GLN A 150 1.36 -5.90 -6.31
CA GLN A 150 1.96 -4.94 -7.24
C GLN A 150 1.59 -3.48 -6.94
N ARG A 151 0.86 -3.21 -5.84
CA ARG A 151 0.64 -1.86 -5.29
C ARG A 151 1.70 -1.53 -4.26
N ASP A 152 1.87 -0.25 -3.95
CA ASP A 152 2.93 0.38 -3.13
C ASP A 152 2.92 0.00 -1.63
N TYR A 153 2.65 -1.26 -1.33
CA TYR A 153 2.82 -1.82 0.00
C TYR A 153 4.30 -2.07 0.28
N VAL A 154 4.77 -1.61 1.43
CA VAL A 154 6.12 -1.91 1.94
C VAL A 154 6.14 -3.17 2.77
N ALA A 155 4.98 -3.56 3.31
CA ALA A 155 4.80 -4.78 4.06
C ALA A 155 3.45 -5.46 3.77
N VAL A 156 3.38 -6.76 4.00
CA VAL A 156 2.13 -7.53 3.95
C VAL A 156 2.06 -8.54 5.10
N VAL A 157 0.87 -8.65 5.69
CA VAL A 157 0.48 -9.70 6.63
C VAL A 157 -0.59 -10.55 5.96
N PHE A 158 -0.26 -11.80 5.64
CA PHE A 158 -1.24 -12.80 5.24
C PHE A 158 -1.88 -13.40 6.49
N VAL A 159 -3.19 -13.65 6.44
CA VAL A 159 -3.91 -14.36 7.50
C VAL A 159 -4.58 -15.56 6.87
N ASP A 160 -4.28 -16.75 7.38
CA ASP A 160 -4.67 -18.02 6.76
C ASP A 160 -4.88 -19.13 7.81
N ALA A 161 -5.55 -20.21 7.45
CA ALA A 161 -5.55 -21.45 8.22
C ALA A 161 -4.67 -22.49 7.53
N ALA A 162 -3.75 -23.11 8.29
CA ALA A 162 -2.85 -24.10 7.71
C ALA A 162 -2.55 -25.20 8.73
N PRO A 163 -2.60 -26.49 8.34
CA PRO A 163 -2.21 -27.59 9.21
C PRO A 163 -0.70 -27.58 9.40
N ARG A 164 -0.26 -27.50 10.65
CA ARG A 164 1.16 -27.45 11.03
C ARG A 164 1.54 -28.48 12.09
N GLY A 165 0.57 -29.28 12.53
CA GLY A 165 0.78 -30.34 13.52
C GLY A 165 0.74 -29.83 14.97
N HIS A 166 0.19 -28.63 15.20
CA HIS A 166 -0.09 -28.12 16.52
C HIS A 166 -1.51 -28.50 16.99
N ALA A 167 -1.89 -28.06 18.18
CA ALA A 167 -3.27 -28.22 18.64
C ALA A 167 -4.20 -27.27 17.86
N PRO A 168 -5.44 -27.67 17.54
CA PRO A 168 -6.39 -26.79 16.86
C PRO A 168 -6.58 -25.43 17.56
N GLY A 169 -6.62 -24.36 16.79
CA GLY A 169 -6.64 -22.98 17.31
C GLY A 169 -5.25 -22.40 17.61
N THR A 170 -4.17 -23.17 17.52
CA THR A 170 -2.82 -22.62 17.76
C THR A 170 -2.49 -21.57 16.70
N LEU A 171 -2.22 -20.34 17.13
CA LEU A 171 -1.74 -19.27 16.26
C LEU A 171 -0.22 -19.33 16.13
N THR A 172 0.27 -19.16 14.90
CA THR A 172 1.71 -19.07 14.61
C THR A 172 1.97 -17.91 13.66
N VAL A 173 3.11 -17.25 13.82
CA VAL A 173 3.59 -16.23 12.89
C VAL A 173 4.79 -16.78 12.14
N LEU A 174 4.76 -16.65 10.82
CA LEU A 174 5.81 -17.08 9.93
C LEU A 174 6.40 -15.90 9.17
N GLU A 175 7.70 -16.00 8.92
CA GLU A 175 8.39 -15.22 7.90
C GLU A 175 8.63 -16.18 6.73
N PRO A 176 7.90 -16.05 5.61
CA PRO A 176 8.13 -16.94 4.48
C PRO A 176 9.49 -16.61 3.88
N GLU A 177 10.33 -17.63 3.73
CA GLU A 177 11.55 -17.50 2.94
C GLU A 177 11.17 -17.16 1.48
N PRO A 178 11.98 -16.33 0.78
CA PRO A 178 11.76 -16.13 -0.65
C PRO A 178 11.79 -17.49 -1.35
N PRO A 179 10.77 -17.85 -2.15
CA PRO A 179 10.77 -19.11 -2.87
C PRO A 179 11.94 -19.13 -3.85
N ASP A 180 12.62 -20.28 -3.94
CA ASP A 180 13.63 -20.52 -4.96
C ASP A 180 13.05 -20.33 -6.38
N ASP A 181 13.90 -19.89 -7.31
CA ASP A 181 13.55 -19.47 -8.68
C ASP A 181 13.17 -20.65 -9.62
N ASP A 182 12.71 -21.74 -9.03
CA ASP A 182 12.38 -22.99 -9.70
C ASP A 182 11.12 -22.77 -10.53
N GLY A 183 11.33 -22.45 -11.82
CA GLY A 183 10.36 -22.07 -12.84
C GLY A 183 9.27 -23.10 -13.19
N ALA A 184 8.71 -23.80 -12.21
CA ALA A 184 7.48 -24.55 -12.37
C ALA A 184 6.31 -23.59 -12.54
N LEU A 185 5.61 -23.73 -13.68
CA LEU A 185 4.36 -23.05 -14.01
C LEU A 185 3.40 -23.08 -12.81
N VAL A 186 3.02 -21.90 -12.32
CA VAL A 186 2.11 -21.76 -11.19
C VAL A 186 0.71 -22.19 -11.63
N GLU A 187 0.23 -23.32 -11.11
CA GLU A 187 -1.21 -23.60 -11.10
C GLU A 187 -1.90 -22.52 -10.27
N THR A 188 -2.65 -21.64 -10.95
CA THR A 188 -3.29 -20.43 -10.41
C THR A 188 -4.48 -20.70 -9.48
N HIS A 189 -4.71 -21.94 -9.09
CA HIS A 189 -5.89 -22.38 -8.34
C HIS A 189 -5.61 -22.79 -6.88
N GLY A 190 -4.39 -22.60 -6.39
CA GLY A 190 -4.03 -22.86 -4.98
C GLY A 190 -3.76 -21.57 -4.20
N MET A 191 -4.48 -21.36 -3.10
CA MET A 191 -4.40 -20.18 -2.22
C MET A 191 -3.27 -20.22 -1.20
N ASP A 192 -2.21 -20.97 -1.48
CA ASP A 192 -1.03 -20.99 -0.62
C ASP A 192 -0.30 -19.63 -0.73
N PRO A 193 -0.12 -18.88 0.38
CA PRO A 193 0.59 -17.60 0.38
C PRO A 193 1.96 -17.66 -0.32
N VAL A 194 2.67 -18.79 -0.23
CA VAL A 194 3.97 -18.99 -0.90
C VAL A 194 3.82 -18.97 -2.43
N ARG A 195 2.77 -19.61 -2.96
CA ARG A 195 2.48 -19.63 -4.41
C ARG A 195 2.13 -18.24 -4.92
N VAL A 196 1.33 -17.48 -4.16
CA VAL A 196 0.95 -16.11 -4.51
C VAL A 196 2.17 -15.19 -4.50
N LEU A 197 3.05 -15.32 -3.51
CA LEU A 197 4.31 -14.57 -3.45
C LEU A 197 5.23 -14.87 -4.63
N ARG A 198 5.30 -16.13 -5.07
CA ARG A 198 6.08 -16.54 -6.25
C ARG A 198 5.53 -15.89 -7.52
N LEU A 199 4.21 -15.93 -7.71
CA LEU A 199 3.55 -15.26 -8.84
C LEU A 199 3.77 -13.74 -8.81
N ALA A 200 3.60 -13.11 -7.64
CA ALA A 200 3.80 -11.68 -7.48
C ALA A 200 5.26 -11.25 -7.77
N ARG A 201 6.25 -12.08 -7.42
CA ARG A 201 7.66 -11.85 -7.83
C ARG A 201 7.82 -11.90 -9.35
N GLN A 202 7.23 -12.89 -10.02
CA GLN A 202 7.29 -13.01 -11.48
C GLN A 202 6.64 -11.81 -12.20
N LEU A 203 5.63 -11.19 -11.58
CA LEU A 203 4.96 -10.00 -12.11
C LEU A 203 5.74 -8.70 -11.88
N GLY A 204 6.70 -8.68 -10.95
CA GLY A 204 7.66 -7.58 -10.81
C GLY A 204 8.13 -7.32 -9.39
N ARG A 205 7.21 -7.13 -8.43
CA ARG A 205 7.56 -6.74 -7.05
C ARG A 205 6.75 -7.46 -5.99
N VAL A 206 7.37 -7.59 -4.82
CA VAL A 206 6.77 -8.08 -3.58
C VAL A 206 7.23 -7.18 -2.43
N PRO A 207 6.38 -6.91 -1.43
CA PRO A 207 6.79 -6.17 -0.24
C PRO A 207 8.03 -6.79 0.42
N ALA A 208 8.92 -5.94 0.96
CA ALA A 208 10.16 -6.40 1.58
C ALA A 208 9.91 -7.12 2.92
N LEU A 209 8.86 -6.70 3.64
CA LEU A 209 8.45 -7.30 4.91
C LEU A 209 7.21 -8.14 4.68
N VAL A 210 7.33 -9.45 4.87
CA VAL A 210 6.23 -10.40 4.73
C VAL A 210 6.06 -11.16 6.04
N ARG A 211 4.82 -11.26 6.52
CA ARG A 211 4.44 -12.16 7.61
C ARG A 211 3.21 -12.98 7.23
N VAL A 212 3.10 -14.17 7.78
CA VAL A 212 1.89 -15.00 7.71
C VAL A 212 1.43 -15.33 9.13
N VAL A 213 0.22 -14.94 9.47
CA VAL A 213 -0.48 -15.37 10.69
C VAL A 213 -1.30 -16.60 10.32
N CYS A 214 -0.89 -17.76 10.82
CA CYS A 214 -1.56 -19.04 10.56
C CYS A 214 -2.29 -19.53 11.81
N CYS A 215 -3.54 -19.99 11.65
CA CYS A 215 -4.24 -20.77 12.67
C CYS A 215 -4.24 -22.27 12.32
N GLU A 216 -3.97 -23.12 13.30
CA GLU A 216 -4.13 -24.58 13.15
C GLU A 216 -5.62 -24.94 13.07
N PRO A 217 -6.08 -25.65 12.03
CA PRO A 217 -7.47 -26.12 11.92
C PRO A 217 -7.76 -27.32 12.82
N ALA A 218 -9.02 -27.53 13.21
CA ALA A 218 -9.49 -28.69 13.96
C ALA A 218 -9.86 -29.87 13.07
N THR A 219 -10.44 -29.60 11.90
CA THR A 219 -10.93 -30.60 10.96
C THR A 219 -10.75 -30.12 9.52
N VAL A 220 -10.33 -31.02 8.64
CA VAL A 220 -10.25 -30.79 7.17
C VAL A 220 -11.52 -31.29 6.45
N ASP A 221 -12.63 -31.45 7.20
CA ASP A 221 -13.85 -32.04 6.65
C ASP A 221 -14.60 -31.00 5.81
N GLU A 222 -14.64 -31.23 4.50
CA GLU A 222 -15.04 -30.28 3.44
C GLU A 222 -16.53 -29.87 3.48
N ALA A 223 -17.30 -30.36 4.47
CA ALA A 223 -18.76 -30.18 4.55
C ALA A 223 -19.23 -29.26 5.69
N LEU A 224 -18.33 -28.57 6.38
CA LEU A 224 -18.69 -27.64 7.46
C LEU A 224 -18.66 -26.19 6.94
N PHE A 225 -19.77 -25.47 7.11
CA PHE A 225 -19.88 -24.05 6.73
C PHE A 225 -19.46 -23.08 7.85
N GLU A 226 -19.02 -23.63 8.99
CA GLU A 226 -18.74 -22.86 10.20
C GLU A 226 -17.36 -23.20 10.75
N LEU A 227 -16.68 -22.18 11.29
CA LEU A 227 -15.46 -22.37 12.06
C LEU A 227 -15.74 -23.25 13.28
N SER A 228 -14.83 -24.19 13.54
CA SER A 228 -14.81 -25.01 14.74
C SER A 228 -14.67 -24.14 15.99
N GLY A 229 -15.12 -24.65 17.14
CA GLY A 229 -15.03 -23.95 18.42
C GLY A 229 -13.61 -23.45 18.75
N PRO A 230 -12.56 -24.28 18.63
CA PRO A 230 -11.18 -23.85 18.87
C PRO A 230 -10.70 -22.74 17.94
N VAL A 231 -10.98 -22.82 16.64
CA VAL A 231 -10.54 -21.81 15.66
C VAL A 231 -11.32 -20.50 15.81
N ARG A 232 -12.63 -20.60 16.01
CA ARG A 232 -13.50 -19.43 16.24
C ARG A 232 -13.10 -18.64 17.48
N ALA A 233 -12.67 -19.32 18.55
CA ALA A 233 -12.22 -18.68 19.78
C ALA A 233 -10.99 -17.77 19.58
N MET A 234 -10.25 -17.96 18.49
CA MET A 234 -8.98 -17.27 18.24
C MET A 234 -9.12 -16.04 17.34
N ILE A 235 -10.32 -15.73 16.83
CA ILE A 235 -10.53 -14.59 15.92
C ILE A 235 -10.09 -13.27 16.57
N ASP A 236 -10.46 -13.02 17.83
CA ASP A 236 -10.08 -11.80 18.54
C ASP A 236 -8.59 -11.74 18.87
N GLU A 237 -8.00 -12.89 19.25
CA GLU A 237 -6.57 -12.97 19.53
C GLU A 237 -5.74 -12.74 18.26
N ALA A 238 -6.14 -13.34 17.13
CA ALA A 238 -5.52 -13.14 15.84
C ALA A 238 -5.65 -11.70 15.33
N THR A 239 -6.82 -11.08 15.53
CA THR A 239 -7.03 -9.65 15.24
C THR A 239 -6.03 -8.78 16.01
N ASN A 240 -5.84 -9.03 17.30
CA ASN A 240 -4.88 -8.30 18.13
C ASN A 240 -3.43 -8.55 17.70
N LEU A 241 -3.10 -9.81 17.37
CA LEU A 241 -1.79 -10.19 16.87
C LEU A 241 -1.46 -9.49 15.55
N VAL A 242 -2.39 -9.49 14.59
CA VAL A 242 -2.24 -8.79 13.30
C VAL A 242 -2.00 -7.30 13.52
N LYS A 243 -2.78 -6.65 14.40
CA LYS A 243 -2.57 -5.23 14.74
C LYS A 243 -1.18 -4.97 15.32
N SER A 244 -0.71 -5.83 16.22
CA SER A 244 0.65 -5.70 16.78
C SER A 244 1.70 -5.78 15.68
N LEU A 245 1.61 -6.80 14.82
CA LEU A 245 2.55 -6.98 13.71
C LEU A 245 2.54 -5.79 12.75
N VAL A 246 1.36 -5.28 12.41
CA VAL A 246 1.22 -4.11 11.54
C VAL A 246 1.88 -2.88 12.16
N MET A 247 1.70 -2.63 13.46
CA MET A 247 2.34 -1.50 14.16
C MET A 247 3.87 -1.65 14.19
N ASP A 248 4.37 -2.87 14.39
CA ASP A 248 5.80 -3.17 14.36
C ASP A 248 6.38 -2.92 12.96
N MET A 249 5.69 -3.36 11.90
CA MET A 249 6.08 -3.15 10.50
C MET A 249 6.09 -1.67 10.10
N ILE A 250 5.10 -0.89 10.54
CA ILE A 250 5.06 0.57 10.30
C ILE A 250 6.28 1.22 10.96
N THR A 251 6.63 0.79 12.17
CA THR A 251 7.79 1.30 12.90
C THR A 251 9.11 0.91 12.21
N GLU A 252 9.20 -0.31 11.68
CA GLU A 252 10.39 -0.81 10.99
C GLU A 252 10.61 -0.14 9.62
N SER A 253 9.54 0.07 8.86
CA SER A 253 9.58 0.76 7.56
C SER A 253 9.88 2.26 7.66
N GLY A 254 9.66 2.87 8.83
CA GLY A 254 10.00 4.27 9.12
C GLY A 254 11.46 4.51 9.53
N ARG A 255 12.28 3.46 9.70
CA ARG A 255 13.72 3.64 10.01
C ARG A 255 14.48 4.00 8.72
N PRO A 256 15.22 5.13 8.67
CA PRO A 256 16.03 5.45 7.51
C PRO A 256 17.07 4.35 7.29
N SER A 257 17.17 3.85 6.05
CA SER A 257 18.19 2.88 5.67
C SER A 257 19.56 3.48 5.97
N SER A 258 20.29 2.91 6.91
CA SER A 258 21.66 3.31 7.27
C SER A 258 22.66 2.84 6.21
N GLY A 259 22.38 3.13 4.93
CA GLY A 259 23.10 2.63 3.76
C GLY A 259 23.83 3.69 2.94
N ASP A 260 23.49 4.97 3.03
CA ASP A 260 24.13 5.99 2.20
C ASP A 260 25.28 6.71 2.94
N ARG A 261 26.37 5.97 3.18
CA ARG A 261 27.68 6.63 3.39
C ARG A 261 28.30 6.84 2.02
N LEU A 262 28.25 8.07 1.53
CA LEU A 262 29.03 8.52 0.39
C LEU A 262 30.51 8.07 0.56
N PRO A 263 31.13 7.47 -0.47
CA PRO A 263 32.58 7.32 -0.48
C PRO A 263 33.23 8.71 -0.60
N ARG A 264 34.28 8.91 0.19
CA ARG A 264 35.13 10.12 0.20
C ARG A 264 35.98 10.23 -1.04
#